data_AF-A0A5C6EHW1-F1
#
_entry.id   AF-A0A5C6EHW1-F1
#
_cell.length_a   1.000
_cell.length_b   1.000
_cell.length_c   1.000
_cell.angle_alpha   90.00
_cell.angle_beta   90.00
_cell.angle_gamma   90.00
#
_symmetry.space_group_name_H-M   'P 1'
#
loop_
_entity.id
_entity.type
_entity.pdbx_description
1 polymer ?
#
loop_
_entity_poly.entity_id
_entity_poly.type
_entity_poly.pdbx_seq_one_letter_code
_entity_poly.pdbx_strand_id
1 'polypeptide(L)'
;MKLSSSTFRLVAVILVSASMTVASAFAQDDGGRGRGGRGGPGGGGFGGGRGGPGGGTMGGDPTLSLLRVEAVRTELEVSPEQEEAITKLAEQMRPTRPEGVNFGEMSEEDRTAFFEKMRKEMESKSAEAKEKLEEVLFPEQLDRLKEISLQVQGSQALGNTEVAKELGISAEQKSKLEEVRETLRSEMQTKMREAMSNRDAGGGTGMREMFTKIQEEMDEKVFAVLTADQKAEFEKMKGKKFDMPEGAMGGGRGGPGGNRGGAGGPGGPGGRTGNRGGGRPQRPATAE
;
A
#
# COMPACT_ATOMS: atom_id res chain seq x y z
N MET A 1 36.42 -34.19 -2.74
CA MET A 1 35.99 -33.89 -1.35
C MET A 1 36.62 -32.58 -0.92
N LYS A 2 35.83 -31.51 -0.83
CA LYS A 2 36.25 -30.21 -0.30
C LYS A 2 35.42 -29.98 0.96
N LEU A 3 36.07 -30.00 2.12
CA LEU A 3 35.47 -29.67 3.40
C LEU A 3 35.43 -28.14 3.53
N SER A 4 34.22 -27.59 3.68
CA SER A 4 33.99 -26.18 4.00
C SER A 4 33.82 -26.04 5.50
N SER A 5 34.71 -25.28 6.12
CA SER A 5 34.68 -24.85 7.51
C SER A 5 34.15 -23.41 7.58
N SER A 6 33.10 -23.16 8.35
CA SER A 6 32.85 -21.89 9.07
C SER A 6 31.71 -22.13 10.06
N THR A 7 32.03 -22.66 11.24
CA THR A 7 32.16 -21.92 12.51
C THR A 7 30.85 -21.30 13.01
N PHE A 8 30.18 -22.09 13.84
CA PHE A 8 29.30 -21.70 14.94
C PHE A 8 29.83 -20.44 15.65
N ARG A 9 29.02 -19.38 15.74
CA ARG A 9 29.20 -18.31 16.72
C ARG A 9 27.87 -18.05 17.43
N LEU A 10 27.84 -18.54 18.65
CA LEU A 10 26.76 -18.41 19.62
C LEU A 10 26.94 -17.06 20.34
N VAL A 11 26.00 -16.14 20.17
CA VAL A 11 25.93 -14.92 20.99
C VAL A 11 24.52 -14.84 21.57
N ALA A 12 24.43 -15.16 22.86
CA ALA A 12 23.25 -14.94 23.67
C ALA A 12 23.26 -13.49 24.15
N VAL A 13 22.22 -12.72 23.80
CA VAL A 13 21.92 -11.44 24.45
C VAL A 13 20.57 -11.57 25.12
N ILE A 14 20.61 -11.77 26.44
CA ILE A 14 19.47 -11.63 27.34
C ILE A 14 19.39 -10.14 27.70
N LEU A 15 18.33 -9.46 27.27
CA LEU A 15 17.96 -8.16 27.83
C LEU A 15 16.49 -8.20 28.27
N VAL A 16 16.34 -8.35 29.59
CA VAL A 16 15.13 -8.10 30.36
C VAL A 16 15.02 -6.58 30.56
N SER A 17 13.92 -5.95 30.16
CA SER A 17 13.52 -4.68 30.79
C SER A 17 12.01 -4.47 30.79
N ALA A 18 11.51 -4.58 32.03
CA ALA A 18 10.29 -4.09 32.65
C ALA A 18 9.31 -3.21 31.84
N SER A 19 8.08 -3.68 31.79
CA SER A 19 6.84 -2.95 31.54
C SER A 19 6.56 -1.93 32.64
N MET A 20 6.35 -0.66 32.26
CA MET A 20 5.70 0.35 33.08
C MET A 20 4.44 0.84 32.37
N THR A 21 3.30 0.47 32.93
CA THR A 21 1.98 0.98 32.61
C THR A 21 1.77 2.34 33.29
N VAL A 22 1.42 3.36 32.52
CA VAL A 22 0.79 4.57 33.06
C VAL A 22 -0.52 4.78 32.33
N ALA A 23 -1.62 4.54 33.05
CA ALA A 23 -2.95 4.94 32.67
C ALA A 23 -3.12 6.43 32.94
N SER A 24 -3.73 7.15 32.01
CA SER A 24 -4.31 8.47 32.28
C SER A 24 -5.59 8.61 31.46
N ALA A 25 -6.69 8.39 32.15
CA ALA A 25 -8.03 8.75 31.71
C ALA A 25 -8.23 10.26 31.94
N PHE A 26 -8.71 10.96 30.93
CA PHE A 26 -9.47 12.19 31.10
C PHE A 26 -10.67 12.16 30.16
N ALA A 27 -11.84 12.13 30.77
CA ALA A 27 -13.11 12.46 30.16
C ALA A 27 -13.29 13.98 30.23
N GLN A 28 -13.82 14.61 29.18
CA GLN A 28 -14.64 15.79 29.36
C GLN A 28 -15.69 15.92 28.25
N ASP A 29 -16.92 15.99 28.75
CA ASP A 29 -18.21 16.26 28.14
C ASP A 29 -18.26 17.68 27.56
N ASP A 30 -19.07 17.89 26.52
CA ASP A 30 -20.12 18.92 26.46
C ASP A 30 -20.62 19.23 25.03
N GLY A 31 -21.94 19.38 24.93
CA GLY A 31 -22.49 20.49 24.15
C GLY A 31 -23.09 20.18 22.78
N GLY A 32 -24.32 19.66 22.77
CA GLY A 32 -25.18 19.67 21.58
C GLY A 32 -25.56 21.09 21.14
N ARG A 33 -25.76 21.27 19.82
CA ARG A 33 -26.62 22.30 19.20
C ARG A 33 -26.91 21.90 17.77
N GLY A 34 -28.18 21.60 17.49
CA GLY A 34 -28.67 21.28 16.15
C GLY A 34 -28.85 22.53 15.28
N ARG A 35 -28.92 22.33 13.95
CA ARG A 35 -29.79 23.09 13.05
C ARG A 35 -29.90 22.38 11.70
N GLY A 36 -31.13 22.02 11.33
CA GLY A 36 -31.47 21.56 9.99
C GLY A 36 -31.53 22.70 8.96
N GLY A 37 -31.42 22.32 7.69
CA GLY A 37 -31.62 23.15 6.49
C GLY A 37 -31.12 22.39 5.27
N ARG A 38 -31.95 21.53 4.66
CA ARG A 38 -32.78 21.80 3.46
C ARG A 38 -31.92 22.04 2.21
N GLY A 39 -31.97 21.07 1.30
CA GLY A 39 -31.13 21.00 0.10
C GLY A 39 -31.52 21.94 -1.05
N GLY A 40 -30.65 21.91 -2.06
CA GLY A 40 -30.83 22.49 -3.40
C GLY A 40 -29.64 22.07 -4.28
N PRO A 41 -29.84 21.81 -5.58
CA PRO A 41 -29.04 20.85 -6.33
C PRO A 41 -27.95 21.49 -7.19
N GLY A 42 -26.84 20.75 -7.36
CA GLY A 42 -26.00 20.83 -8.55
C GLY A 42 -24.73 21.68 -8.41
N GLY A 43 -23.60 21.06 -8.77
CA GLY A 43 -22.40 21.77 -9.20
C GLY A 43 -21.31 21.93 -8.15
N GLY A 44 -20.87 20.84 -7.52
CA GLY A 44 -19.65 20.88 -6.70
C GLY A 44 -19.41 19.58 -5.94
N GLY A 45 -18.64 18.67 -6.52
CA GLY A 45 -18.10 17.51 -5.83
C GLY A 45 -16.78 17.13 -6.49
N PHE A 46 -15.64 17.46 -5.89
CA PHE A 46 -14.89 16.54 -5.03
C PHE A 46 -14.59 15.19 -5.68
N GLY A 47 -13.30 14.96 -5.92
CA GLY A 47 -12.73 13.68 -6.33
C GLY A 47 -11.39 13.93 -7.01
N GLY A 48 -10.36 14.44 -6.33
CA GLY A 48 -9.77 13.73 -5.20
C GLY A 48 -9.21 12.42 -5.73
N GLY A 49 -7.90 12.42 -6.05
CA GLY A 49 -7.19 11.31 -6.70
C GLY A 49 -7.60 9.95 -6.14
N ARG A 50 -8.50 9.29 -6.86
CA ARG A 50 -8.94 7.94 -6.55
C ARG A 50 -8.11 7.06 -7.46
N GLY A 51 -7.19 6.30 -6.86
CA GLY A 51 -6.59 5.15 -7.53
C GLY A 51 -7.72 4.38 -8.19
N GLY A 52 -7.63 4.25 -9.52
CA GLY A 52 -8.63 3.52 -10.29
C GLY A 52 -8.75 2.08 -9.77
N PRO A 53 -9.86 1.38 -10.06
CA PRO A 53 -10.01 -0.03 -9.78
C PRO A 53 -8.88 -0.80 -10.49
N GLY A 54 -7.83 -1.12 -9.75
CA GLY A 54 -6.49 -1.45 -10.27
C GLY A 54 -5.35 -0.99 -9.35
N GLY A 55 -5.63 -0.11 -8.38
CA GLY A 55 -4.70 0.33 -7.34
C GLY A 55 -4.62 -0.58 -6.11
N GLY A 56 -5.05 -1.84 -6.21
CA GLY A 56 -4.67 -2.87 -5.26
C GLY A 56 -3.28 -3.33 -5.64
N THR A 57 -2.33 -3.21 -4.71
CA THR A 57 -0.94 -3.71 -4.77
C THR A 57 -0.77 -4.73 -5.89
N MET A 58 -0.30 -4.30 -7.07
CA MET A 58 0.23 -5.24 -8.06
C MET A 58 1.21 -6.09 -7.27
N GLY A 59 0.99 -7.41 -7.27
CA GLY A 59 1.65 -8.40 -6.41
C GLY A 59 3.16 -8.52 -6.62
N GLY A 60 3.86 -7.41 -6.41
CA GLY A 60 5.29 -7.30 -6.33
C GLY A 60 5.76 -7.50 -4.90
N ASP A 61 7.05 -7.74 -4.78
CA ASP A 61 7.75 -7.87 -3.51
C ASP A 61 7.58 -6.58 -2.66
N PRO A 62 7.03 -6.66 -1.43
CA PRO A 62 6.81 -5.49 -0.60
C PRO A 62 8.09 -4.96 0.05
N THR A 63 9.26 -5.60 -0.15
CA THR A 63 10.55 -5.25 0.47
C THR A 63 10.85 -3.75 0.47
N LEU A 64 10.79 -3.08 -0.69
CA LEU A 64 11.02 -1.63 -0.77
C LEU A 64 9.94 -0.80 -0.08
N SER A 65 8.71 -1.29 0.00
CA SER A 65 7.62 -0.62 0.71
C SER A 65 7.77 -0.76 2.22
N LEU A 66 8.23 -1.93 2.70
CA LEU A 66 8.52 -2.19 4.10
C LEU A 66 9.63 -1.29 4.63
N LEU A 67 10.67 -1.04 3.83
CA LEU A 67 11.74 -0.12 4.20
C LEU A 67 11.30 1.35 4.31
N ARG A 68 10.10 1.72 3.87
CA ARG A 68 9.51 3.05 4.14
C ARG A 68 8.88 3.14 5.53
N VAL A 69 8.67 2.01 6.21
CA VAL A 69 8.08 1.95 7.54
C VAL A 69 9.19 2.14 8.57
N GLU A 70 9.04 3.16 9.43
CA GLU A 70 10.01 3.45 10.48
C GLU A 70 10.26 2.26 11.41
N ALA A 71 9.19 1.61 11.88
CA ALA A 71 9.30 0.43 12.76
C ALA A 71 10.10 -0.72 12.13
N VAL A 72 10.01 -0.91 10.80
CA VAL A 72 10.81 -1.92 10.10
C VAL A 72 12.28 -1.50 10.09
N ARG A 73 12.59 -0.24 9.77
CA ARG A 73 13.96 0.27 9.80
C ARG A 73 14.58 0.20 11.19
N THR A 74 13.79 0.46 12.24
CA THR A 74 14.21 0.29 13.64
C THR A 74 14.51 -1.17 13.97
N GLU A 75 13.63 -2.11 13.60
CA GLU A 75 13.86 -3.55 13.80
C GLU A 75 15.10 -4.05 13.07
N LEU A 76 15.39 -3.48 11.91
CA LEU A 76 16.58 -3.78 11.11
C LEU A 76 17.83 -3.02 11.57
N GLU A 77 17.72 -2.13 12.56
CA GLU A 77 18.82 -1.29 13.04
C GLU A 77 19.51 -0.53 11.89
N VAL A 78 18.72 -0.01 10.94
CA VAL A 78 19.23 0.70 9.75
C VAL A 78 20.03 1.92 10.20
N SER A 79 21.27 2.03 9.74
CA SER A 79 22.13 3.17 10.04
C SER A 79 21.70 4.44 9.28
N PRO A 80 22.12 5.64 9.71
CA PRO A 80 21.82 6.88 8.97
C PRO A 80 22.32 6.86 7.51
N GLU A 81 23.48 6.24 7.26
CA GLU A 81 24.06 6.12 5.92
C GLU A 81 23.21 5.16 5.06
N GLN A 82 22.76 4.04 5.62
CA GLN A 82 21.87 3.10 4.95
C GLN A 82 20.50 3.74 4.68
N GLU A 83 19.97 4.54 5.61
CA GLU A 83 18.71 5.25 5.42
C GLU A 83 18.77 6.22 4.24
N GLU A 84 19.88 6.96 4.10
CA GLU A 84 20.08 7.86 2.96
C GLU A 84 20.13 7.07 1.64
N ALA A 85 20.85 5.95 1.61
CA ALA A 85 20.95 5.09 0.43
C ALA A 85 19.60 4.45 0.05
N ILE A 86 18.85 3.93 1.03
CA ILE A 86 17.50 3.39 0.85
C ILE A 86 16.56 4.47 0.33
N THR A 87 16.65 5.70 0.83
CA THR A 87 15.81 6.82 0.39
C THR A 87 16.07 7.14 -1.08
N LYS A 88 17.34 7.27 -1.49
CA LYS A 88 17.72 7.48 -2.89
C LYS A 88 17.26 6.33 -3.78
N LEU A 89 17.41 5.09 -3.33
CA LEU A 89 16.92 3.93 -4.05
C LEU A 89 15.39 3.98 -4.22
N ALA A 90 14.66 4.31 -3.16
CA ALA A 90 13.21 4.39 -3.17
C ALA A 90 12.67 5.52 -4.08
N GLU A 91 13.44 6.59 -4.28
CA GLU A 91 13.16 7.65 -5.26
C GLU A 91 13.41 7.19 -6.70
N GLN A 92 14.54 6.53 -6.95
CA GLN A 92 14.88 5.96 -8.26
C GLN A 92 13.87 4.90 -8.72
N MET A 93 13.41 4.07 -7.79
CA MET A 93 12.49 2.96 -8.04
C MET A 93 11.03 3.38 -8.02
N ARG A 94 10.74 4.70 -7.89
CA ARG A 94 9.37 5.18 -7.88
C ARG A 94 8.69 4.83 -9.21
N PRO A 95 7.53 4.17 -9.19
CA PRO A 95 6.82 3.86 -10.43
C PRO A 95 6.44 5.16 -11.12
N THR A 96 6.86 5.29 -12.37
CA THR A 96 6.42 6.36 -13.26
C THR A 96 5.02 6.03 -13.73
N ARG A 97 4.02 6.73 -13.17
CA ARG A 97 2.66 6.63 -13.69
C ARG A 97 2.65 7.26 -15.07
N PRO A 98 2.35 6.52 -16.14
CA PRO A 98 2.38 7.08 -17.47
C PRO A 98 1.31 8.17 -17.58
N GLU A 99 1.76 9.38 -17.88
CA GLU A 99 0.91 10.55 -18.04
C GLU A 99 0.09 10.40 -19.33
N GLY A 100 -1.17 10.84 -19.30
CA GLY A 100 -2.03 10.85 -20.48
C GLY A 100 -2.61 9.49 -20.91
N VAL A 101 -2.37 8.39 -20.18
CA VAL A 101 -2.99 7.09 -20.49
C VAL A 101 -4.45 7.07 -20.02
N ASN A 102 -5.39 7.08 -20.97
CA ASN A 102 -6.81 6.90 -20.71
C ASN A 102 -7.21 5.43 -20.91
N PHE A 103 -7.19 4.66 -19.82
CA PHE A 103 -7.61 3.26 -19.85
C PHE A 103 -9.05 3.08 -20.34
N GLY A 104 -9.94 4.07 -20.18
CA GLY A 104 -11.33 3.97 -20.62
C GLY A 104 -11.50 3.89 -22.14
N GLU A 105 -10.55 4.44 -22.90
CA GLU A 105 -10.61 4.55 -24.36
C GLU A 105 -9.75 3.50 -25.10
N MET A 106 -8.87 2.81 -24.38
CA MET A 106 -8.05 1.72 -24.95
C MET A 106 -8.91 0.48 -25.27
N SER A 107 -8.57 -0.23 -26.35
CA SER A 107 -9.11 -1.55 -26.63
C SER A 107 -8.66 -2.57 -25.56
N GLU A 108 -9.33 -3.73 -25.45
CA GLU A 108 -8.91 -4.78 -24.51
C GLU A 108 -7.52 -5.34 -24.82
N GLU A 109 -7.19 -5.43 -26.11
CA GLU A 109 -5.86 -5.88 -26.57
C GLU A 109 -4.78 -4.86 -26.19
N ASP A 110 -5.00 -3.58 -26.45
CA ASP A 110 -4.07 -2.50 -26.08
C ASP A 110 -3.88 -2.40 -24.56
N ARG A 111 -4.97 -2.56 -23.79
CA ARG A 111 -4.90 -2.61 -22.32
C ARG A 111 -4.03 -3.77 -21.85
N THR A 112 -4.23 -4.95 -22.41
CA THR A 112 -3.48 -6.16 -22.04
C THR A 112 -2.00 -5.98 -22.33
N ALA A 113 -1.65 -5.54 -23.54
CA ALA A 113 -0.26 -5.26 -23.93
C ALA A 113 0.39 -4.19 -23.04
N PHE A 114 -0.37 -3.14 -22.67
CA PHE A 114 0.11 -2.13 -21.73
C PHE A 114 0.39 -2.71 -20.34
N PHE A 115 -0.51 -3.53 -19.79
CA PHE A 115 -0.30 -4.15 -18.48
C PHE A 115 0.88 -5.13 -18.49
N GLU A 116 1.06 -5.89 -19.56
CA GLU A 116 2.24 -6.75 -19.72
C GLU A 116 3.54 -5.95 -19.77
N LYS A 117 3.55 -4.81 -20.48
CA LYS A 117 4.70 -3.91 -20.50
C LYS A 117 5.02 -3.37 -19.11
N MET A 118 4.02 -2.86 -18.39
CA MET A 118 4.18 -2.37 -17.03
C MET A 118 4.66 -3.46 -16.07
N ARG A 119 4.14 -4.68 -16.21
CA ARG A 119 4.58 -5.84 -15.42
C ARG A 119 6.07 -6.12 -15.64
N LYS A 120 6.51 -6.21 -16.90
CA LYS A 120 7.93 -6.44 -17.23
C LYS A 120 8.84 -5.33 -16.70
N GLU A 121 8.41 -4.07 -16.82
CA GLU A 121 9.15 -2.94 -16.27
C GLU A 121 9.27 -3.02 -14.74
N MET A 122 8.17 -3.37 -14.04
CA MET A 122 8.18 -3.56 -12.59
C MET A 122 9.06 -4.74 -12.16
N GLU A 123 9.03 -5.86 -12.88
CA GLU A 123 9.90 -7.01 -12.62
C GLU A 123 11.38 -6.61 -12.76
N SER A 124 11.74 -5.87 -13.82
CA SER A 124 13.10 -5.36 -14.02
C SER A 124 13.54 -4.40 -12.90
N LYS A 125 12.69 -3.43 -12.54
CA LYS A 125 12.98 -2.49 -11.45
C LYS A 125 13.08 -3.19 -10.09
N SER A 126 12.27 -4.21 -9.87
CA SER A 126 12.32 -5.02 -8.65
C SER A 126 13.63 -5.80 -8.55
N ALA A 127 14.13 -6.36 -9.65
CA ALA A 127 15.41 -7.05 -9.67
C ALA A 127 16.58 -6.08 -9.40
N GLU A 128 16.60 -4.93 -10.08
CA GLU A 128 17.61 -3.89 -9.85
C GLU A 128 17.57 -3.35 -8.41
N ALA A 129 16.37 -3.19 -7.84
CA ALA A 129 16.21 -2.80 -6.45
C ALA A 129 16.78 -3.83 -5.48
N LYS A 130 16.57 -5.11 -5.75
CA LYS A 130 17.09 -6.20 -4.92
C LYS A 130 18.62 -6.19 -4.91
N GLU A 131 19.25 -6.08 -6.08
CA GLU A 131 20.71 -6.00 -6.22
C GLU A 131 21.28 -4.80 -5.43
N LYS A 132 20.69 -3.62 -5.59
CA LYS A 132 21.13 -2.42 -4.85
C LYS A 132 20.90 -2.54 -3.34
N LEU A 133 19.85 -3.21 -2.90
CA LEU A 133 19.64 -3.47 -1.47
C LEU A 133 20.70 -4.41 -0.90
N GLU A 134 21.16 -5.39 -1.68
CA GLU A 134 22.24 -6.30 -1.27
C GLU A 134 23.60 -5.59 -1.09
N GLU A 135 23.80 -4.45 -1.74
CA GLU A 135 24.98 -3.60 -1.56
C GLU A 135 24.87 -2.66 -0.34
N VAL A 136 23.65 -2.32 0.07
CA VAL A 136 23.37 -1.32 1.11
C VAL A 136 23.13 -1.96 2.48
N LEU A 137 22.38 -3.05 2.53
CA LEU A 137 21.99 -3.73 3.76
C LEU A 137 22.94 -4.91 4.05
N PHE A 138 23.22 -5.14 5.32
CA PHE A 138 23.97 -6.31 5.74
C PHE A 138 23.16 -7.60 5.53
N PRO A 139 23.82 -8.76 5.37
CA PRO A 139 23.14 -10.04 5.16
C PRO A 139 22.04 -10.33 6.20
N GLU A 140 22.32 -10.08 7.48
CA GLU A 140 21.36 -10.27 8.57
C GLU A 140 20.15 -9.33 8.48
N GLN A 141 20.33 -8.10 7.99
CA GLN A 141 19.23 -7.15 7.77
C GLN A 141 18.36 -7.59 6.59
N LEU A 142 18.97 -8.12 5.52
CA LEU A 142 18.24 -8.67 4.39
C LEU A 142 17.43 -9.89 4.78
N ASP A 143 18.01 -10.80 5.56
CA ASP A 143 17.31 -11.98 6.04
C ASP A 143 16.15 -11.60 6.96
N ARG A 144 16.37 -10.67 7.89
CA ARG A 144 15.29 -10.16 8.74
C ARG A 144 14.20 -9.44 7.94
N LEU A 145 14.57 -8.71 6.89
CA LEU A 145 13.62 -8.05 6.01
C LEU A 145 12.78 -9.05 5.20
N LYS A 146 13.39 -10.15 4.73
CA LYS A 146 12.68 -11.27 4.07
C LYS A 146 11.70 -11.92 5.03
N GLU A 147 12.10 -12.20 6.27
CA GLU A 147 11.21 -12.73 7.31
C GLU A 147 9.97 -11.83 7.52
N ILE A 148 10.18 -10.52 7.66
CA ILE A 148 9.08 -9.54 7.80
C ILE A 148 8.22 -9.52 6.54
N SER A 149 8.83 -9.58 5.35
CA SER A 149 8.13 -9.65 4.07
C SER A 149 7.21 -10.87 4.00
N LEU A 150 7.69 -12.05 4.39
CA LEU A 150 6.90 -13.28 4.46
C LEU A 150 5.74 -13.18 5.44
N GLN A 151 5.94 -12.55 6.61
CA GLN A 151 4.87 -12.31 7.58
C GLN A 151 3.78 -11.39 7.03
N VAL A 152 4.16 -10.35 6.29
CA VAL A 152 3.22 -9.38 5.70
C VAL A 152 2.50 -9.95 4.49
N GLN A 153 3.18 -10.73 3.66
CA GLN A 153 2.59 -11.32 2.46
C GLN A 153 1.67 -12.51 2.77
N GLY A 154 1.96 -13.28 3.81
CA GLY A 154 1.20 -14.50 4.12
C GLY A 154 1.19 -15.48 2.94
N SER A 155 0.02 -16.03 2.60
CA SER A 155 -0.12 -17.02 1.53
C SER A 155 0.30 -16.52 0.15
N GLN A 156 0.33 -15.19 -0.07
CA GLN A 156 0.77 -14.60 -1.33
C GLN A 156 2.26 -14.83 -1.61
N ALA A 157 3.06 -15.00 -0.55
CA ALA A 157 4.48 -15.31 -0.68
C ALA A 157 4.74 -16.61 -1.46
N LEU A 158 3.80 -17.55 -1.48
CA LEU A 158 3.91 -18.80 -2.24
C LEU A 158 3.90 -18.59 -3.76
N GLY A 159 3.58 -17.38 -4.24
CA GLY A 159 3.73 -16.98 -5.63
C GLY A 159 5.15 -16.54 -6.00
N ASN A 160 5.99 -16.26 -5.00
CA ASN A 160 7.38 -15.88 -5.20
C ASN A 160 8.22 -17.12 -5.57
N THR A 161 9.03 -17.00 -6.62
CA THR A 161 9.85 -18.10 -7.14
C THR A 161 10.86 -18.64 -6.12
N GLU A 162 11.47 -17.78 -5.31
CA GLU A 162 12.45 -18.19 -4.29
C GLU A 162 11.77 -18.93 -3.15
N VAL A 163 10.64 -18.43 -2.66
CA VAL A 163 9.84 -19.10 -1.63
C VAL A 163 9.32 -20.45 -2.13
N ALA A 164 8.79 -20.50 -3.34
CA ALA A 164 8.31 -21.73 -3.94
C ALA A 164 9.44 -22.76 -4.11
N LYS A 165 10.65 -22.31 -4.47
CA LYS A 165 11.83 -23.16 -4.59
C LYS A 165 12.28 -23.69 -3.23
N GLU A 166 12.34 -22.84 -2.21
CA GLU A 166 12.75 -23.21 -0.85
C GLU A 166 11.79 -24.24 -0.24
N LEU A 167 10.49 -24.06 -0.44
CA LEU A 167 9.46 -25.01 0.00
C LEU A 167 9.35 -26.25 -0.90
N GLY A 168 10.13 -26.34 -1.98
CA GLY A 168 10.06 -27.45 -2.92
C GLY A 168 8.67 -27.65 -3.53
N ILE A 169 7.95 -26.56 -3.82
CA ILE A 169 6.61 -26.61 -4.42
C ILE A 169 6.70 -27.30 -5.78
N SER A 170 5.95 -28.40 -5.94
CA SER A 170 5.96 -29.18 -7.18
C SER A 170 5.24 -28.45 -8.33
N ALA A 171 5.47 -28.89 -9.56
CA ALA A 171 4.74 -28.36 -10.72
C ALA A 171 3.22 -28.55 -10.59
N GLU A 172 2.78 -29.68 -10.03
CA GLU A 172 1.37 -29.95 -9.76
C GLU A 172 0.80 -29.00 -8.70
N GLN A 173 1.53 -28.77 -7.61
CA GLN A 173 1.11 -27.82 -6.58
C GLN A 173 1.07 -26.39 -7.13
N LYS A 174 2.04 -26.01 -7.95
CA LYS A 174 2.06 -24.70 -8.62
C LYS A 174 0.82 -24.50 -9.49
N SER A 175 0.45 -25.50 -10.29
CA SER A 175 -0.76 -25.46 -11.11
C SER A 175 -2.03 -25.35 -10.25
N LYS A 176 -2.15 -26.12 -9.16
CA LYS A 176 -3.27 -26.01 -8.21
C LYS A 176 -3.34 -24.64 -7.54
N LEU A 177 -2.20 -24.05 -7.17
CA LEU A 177 -2.13 -22.71 -6.59
C LEU A 177 -2.59 -21.64 -7.59
N GLU A 178 -2.25 -21.78 -8.87
CA GLU A 178 -2.72 -20.89 -9.94
C GLU A 178 -4.24 -21.01 -10.12
N GLU A 179 -4.78 -22.22 -10.17
CA GLU A 179 -6.23 -22.48 -10.27
C GLU A 179 -7.02 -21.93 -9.06
N VAL A 180 -6.50 -22.13 -7.84
CA VAL A 180 -7.08 -21.56 -6.62
C VAL A 180 -7.10 -20.03 -6.70
N ARG A 181 -6.01 -19.40 -7.14
CA ARG A 181 -5.94 -17.93 -7.30
C ARG A 181 -6.89 -17.41 -8.37
N GLU A 182 -7.05 -18.11 -9.49
CA GLU A 182 -7.98 -17.73 -10.55
C GLU A 182 -9.43 -17.80 -10.05
N THR A 183 -9.79 -18.88 -9.36
CA THR A 183 -11.11 -19.06 -8.74
C THR A 183 -11.40 -17.92 -7.76
N LEU A 184 -10.45 -17.63 -6.87
CA LEU A 184 -10.56 -16.54 -5.89
C LEU A 184 -10.69 -15.16 -6.56
N ARG A 185 -9.98 -14.93 -7.67
CA ARG A 185 -10.09 -13.68 -8.44
C ARG A 185 -11.50 -13.51 -9.02
N SER A 186 -12.08 -14.57 -9.57
CA SER A 186 -13.46 -14.56 -10.10
C SER A 186 -14.49 -14.35 -8.99
N GLU A 187 -14.34 -15.07 -7.87
CA GLU A 187 -15.18 -14.89 -6.68
C GLU A 187 -15.11 -13.45 -6.17
N MET A 188 -13.90 -12.88 -6.05
CA MET A 188 -13.69 -11.50 -5.61
C MET A 188 -14.34 -10.49 -6.57
N GLN A 189 -14.23 -10.68 -7.88
CA GLN A 189 -14.88 -9.79 -8.86
C GLN A 189 -16.40 -9.81 -8.73
N THR A 190 -16.98 -10.99 -8.53
CA THR A 190 -18.43 -11.16 -8.35
C THR A 190 -18.89 -10.52 -7.04
N LYS A 191 -18.24 -10.88 -5.94
CA LYS A 191 -18.44 -10.31 -4.60
C LYS A 191 -18.33 -8.77 -4.64
N MET A 192 -17.30 -8.22 -5.29
CA MET A 192 -17.13 -6.76 -5.43
C MET A 192 -18.26 -6.09 -6.23
N ARG A 193 -18.72 -6.73 -7.32
CA ARG A 193 -19.84 -6.23 -8.12
C ARG A 193 -21.14 -6.20 -7.32
N GLU A 194 -21.40 -7.24 -6.53
CA GLU A 194 -22.56 -7.32 -5.64
C GLU A 194 -22.49 -6.25 -4.55
N ALA A 195 -21.32 -6.07 -3.91
CA ALA A 195 -21.12 -5.05 -2.89
C ALA A 195 -21.30 -3.62 -3.42
N MET A 196 -20.84 -3.34 -4.65
CA MET A 196 -21.07 -2.04 -5.30
C MET A 196 -22.54 -1.83 -5.68
N SER A 197 -23.28 -2.90 -5.97
CA SER A 197 -24.69 -2.85 -6.35
C SER A 197 -25.61 -2.74 -5.11
N ASN A 198 -25.13 -3.16 -3.94
CA ASN A 198 -25.89 -3.13 -2.70
C ASN A 198 -25.62 -1.83 -1.92
N ARG A 199 -26.64 -0.96 -1.83
CA ARG A 199 -26.54 0.39 -1.25
C ARG A 199 -26.15 0.39 0.25
N ASP A 200 -26.46 -0.70 0.95
CA ASP A 200 -26.15 -0.92 2.36
C ASP A 200 -24.74 -1.52 2.60
N ALA A 201 -24.13 -2.14 1.57
CA ALA A 201 -22.75 -2.61 1.62
C ALA A 201 -21.72 -1.49 1.34
N GLY A 202 -22.20 -0.29 0.96
CA GLY A 202 -21.41 0.89 0.59
C GLY A 202 -20.75 1.64 1.75
N GLY A 203 -20.84 1.15 2.99
CA GLY A 203 -20.12 1.69 4.14
C GLY A 203 -18.69 1.14 4.24
N GLY A 204 -17.74 1.96 4.70
CA GLY A 204 -16.34 1.54 4.85
C GLY A 204 -16.11 0.35 5.79
N THR A 205 -17.05 0.04 6.69
CA THR A 205 -17.00 -1.11 7.61
C THR A 205 -17.38 -2.43 6.94
N GLY A 206 -18.47 -2.47 6.15
CA GLY A 206 -18.92 -3.68 5.45
C GLY A 206 -17.91 -4.15 4.39
N MET A 207 -17.29 -3.21 3.69
CA MET A 207 -16.20 -3.52 2.75
C MET A 207 -14.96 -4.08 3.47
N ARG A 208 -14.61 -3.58 4.66
CA ARG A 208 -13.46 -4.08 5.42
C ARG A 208 -13.68 -5.53 5.86
N GLU A 209 -14.83 -5.84 6.46
CA GLU A 209 -15.17 -7.21 6.87
C GLU A 209 -15.17 -8.18 5.70
N MET A 210 -15.68 -7.73 4.54
CA MET A 210 -15.66 -8.51 3.31
C MET A 210 -14.24 -8.83 2.84
N PHE A 211 -13.35 -7.84 2.82
CA PHE A 211 -11.93 -8.06 2.46
C PHE A 211 -11.25 -9.01 3.44
N THR A 212 -11.49 -8.89 4.74
CA THR A 212 -10.92 -9.80 5.75
C THR A 212 -11.36 -11.24 5.51
N LYS A 213 -12.67 -11.48 5.30
CA LYS A 213 -13.18 -12.83 5.02
C LYS A 213 -12.60 -13.42 3.74
N ILE A 214 -12.50 -12.62 2.67
CA ILE A 214 -11.88 -13.08 1.42
C ILE A 214 -10.42 -13.44 1.63
N GLN A 215 -9.68 -12.67 2.43
CA GLN A 215 -8.29 -12.96 2.74
C GLN A 215 -8.14 -14.26 3.54
N GLU A 216 -9.00 -14.50 4.54
CA GLU A 216 -9.02 -15.75 5.32
C GLU A 216 -9.36 -16.96 4.45
N GLU A 217 -10.41 -16.86 3.61
CA GLU A 217 -10.80 -17.91 2.67
C GLU A 217 -9.67 -18.22 1.66
N MET A 218 -8.98 -17.18 1.19
CA MET A 218 -7.83 -17.33 0.30
C MET A 218 -6.68 -18.06 0.99
N ASP A 219 -6.31 -17.63 2.20
CA ASP A 219 -5.21 -18.25 2.95
C ASP A 219 -5.51 -19.73 3.22
N GLU A 220 -6.74 -20.05 3.64
CA GLU A 220 -7.17 -21.44 3.87
C GLU A 220 -7.05 -22.30 2.60
N LYS A 221 -7.64 -21.87 1.47
CA LYS A 221 -7.61 -22.60 0.20
C LYS A 221 -6.18 -22.76 -0.33
N VAL A 222 -5.36 -21.73 -0.21
CA VAL A 222 -3.97 -21.73 -0.69
C VAL A 222 -3.10 -22.66 0.18
N PHE A 223 -3.18 -22.56 1.50
CA PHE A 223 -2.41 -23.44 2.38
C PHE A 223 -2.88 -24.89 2.30
N ALA A 224 -4.14 -25.18 1.95
CA ALA A 224 -4.61 -26.55 1.73
C ALA A 224 -3.85 -27.31 0.62
N VAL A 225 -3.20 -26.60 -0.32
CA VAL A 225 -2.38 -27.21 -1.37
C VAL A 225 -1.01 -27.68 -0.85
N LEU A 226 -0.53 -27.10 0.24
CA LEU A 226 0.76 -27.43 0.84
C LEU A 226 0.68 -28.69 1.71
N THR A 227 1.77 -29.44 1.75
CA THR A 227 1.95 -30.53 2.72
C THR A 227 2.16 -30.00 4.14
N ALA A 228 2.03 -30.86 5.14
CA ALA A 228 2.30 -30.48 6.53
C ALA A 228 3.74 -29.97 6.72
N ASP A 229 4.71 -30.63 6.07
CA ASP A 229 6.13 -30.24 6.14
C ASP A 229 6.37 -28.88 5.49
N GLN A 230 5.72 -28.60 4.35
CA GLN A 230 5.81 -27.29 3.68
C GLN A 230 5.20 -26.16 4.51
N LYS A 231 4.07 -26.42 5.18
CA LYS A 231 3.48 -25.44 6.11
C LYS A 231 4.43 -25.16 7.28
N ALA A 232 4.99 -26.21 7.88
CA ALA A 232 5.92 -26.08 8.98
C ALA A 232 7.19 -25.31 8.56
N GLU A 233 7.71 -25.58 7.36
CA GLU A 233 8.86 -24.86 6.83
C GLU A 233 8.53 -23.40 6.53
N PHE A 234 7.38 -23.12 5.94
CA PHE A 234 6.92 -21.74 5.70
C PHE A 234 6.80 -20.94 7.00
N GLU A 235 6.30 -21.54 8.09
CA GLU A 235 6.26 -20.89 9.40
C GLU A 235 7.67 -20.63 9.98
N LYS A 236 8.64 -21.53 9.76
CA LYS A 236 10.03 -21.27 10.16
C LYS A 236 10.66 -20.14 9.37
N MET A 237 10.41 -20.08 8.06
CA MET A 237 10.94 -19.03 7.18
C MET A 237 10.46 -17.63 7.57
N LYS A 238 9.30 -17.51 8.23
CA LYS A 238 8.82 -16.22 8.76
C LYS A 238 9.66 -15.69 9.93
N GLY A 239 10.47 -16.53 10.56
CA GLY A 239 11.33 -16.14 11.67
C GLY A 239 10.59 -15.57 12.86
N LYS A 240 11.22 -14.63 13.57
CA LYS A 240 10.65 -14.01 14.77
C LYS A 240 9.45 -13.11 14.41
N LYS A 241 8.33 -13.25 15.12
CA LYS A 241 7.15 -12.38 14.93
C LYS A 241 7.54 -10.90 14.97
N PHE A 242 7.05 -10.13 14.02
CA PHE A 242 7.15 -8.68 13.93
C PHE A 242 5.74 -8.08 13.97
N ASP A 243 5.48 -7.22 14.96
CA ASP A 243 4.19 -6.56 15.11
C ASP A 243 4.17 -5.28 14.24
N MET A 244 3.70 -5.43 12.99
CA MET A 244 3.56 -4.32 12.05
C MET A 244 2.59 -3.25 12.60
N PRO A 245 2.98 -1.96 12.68
CA PRO A 245 2.08 -0.93 13.15
C PRO A 245 0.84 -0.80 12.26
N GLU A 246 -0.34 -0.62 12.87
CA GLU A 246 -1.59 -0.51 12.12
C GLU A 246 -1.53 0.68 11.13
N GLY A 247 -1.85 0.43 9.87
CA GLY A 247 -1.84 1.45 8.82
C GLY A 247 -0.47 1.74 8.19
N ALA A 248 0.62 1.16 8.70
CA ALA A 248 1.99 1.42 8.21
C ALA A 248 2.19 1.07 6.72
N MET A 249 1.54 0.02 6.24
CA MET A 249 1.62 -0.43 4.84
C MET A 249 0.54 0.17 3.94
N GLY A 250 -0.05 1.30 4.34
CA GLY A 250 -1.03 2.04 3.53
C GLY A 250 -2.42 1.40 3.41
N GLY A 251 -2.67 0.31 4.13
CA GLY A 251 -3.97 -0.40 4.17
C GLY A 251 -5.01 0.18 5.14
N GLY A 252 -4.68 1.24 5.87
CA GLY A 252 -5.60 1.82 6.83
C GLY A 252 -5.28 3.28 7.12
N ARG A 253 -6.29 4.14 7.02
CA ARG A 253 -6.26 5.58 7.31
C ARG A 253 -5.35 6.37 6.35
N GLY A 254 -5.84 7.31 5.53
CA GLY A 254 -6.80 8.30 5.99
C GLY A 254 -6.44 8.82 7.38
N GLY A 255 -5.14 9.05 7.65
CA GLY A 255 -4.67 9.52 8.95
C GLY A 255 -5.36 10.84 9.31
N PRO A 256 -5.70 11.09 10.59
CA PRO A 256 -6.27 12.34 11.05
C PRO A 256 -5.19 13.43 10.99
N GLY A 257 -4.95 13.93 9.78
CA GLY A 257 -3.94 14.93 9.45
C GLY A 257 -4.45 15.91 8.39
N GLY A 258 -5.77 16.02 8.23
CA GLY A 258 -6.43 17.11 7.51
C GLY A 258 -6.30 18.46 8.21
N ASN A 259 -5.20 18.72 8.92
CA ASN A 259 -4.80 20.05 9.33
C ASN A 259 -3.94 20.66 8.23
N ARG A 260 -4.56 20.94 7.08
CA ARG A 260 -4.15 22.10 6.27
C ARG A 260 -4.88 23.33 6.82
N GLY A 261 -4.68 23.57 8.11
CA GLY A 261 -4.74 24.91 8.70
C GLY A 261 -3.54 25.68 8.16
N GLY A 262 -3.62 26.08 6.90
CA GLY A 262 -2.74 27.09 6.33
C GLY A 262 -3.22 28.43 6.84
N ALA A 263 -2.47 28.94 7.80
CA ALA A 263 -2.61 30.25 8.40
C ALA A 263 -3.03 31.34 7.39
N GLY A 264 -3.96 32.19 7.83
CA GLY A 264 -4.05 33.54 7.31
C GLY A 264 -2.67 34.18 7.38
N GLY A 265 -2.13 34.47 6.20
CA GLY A 265 -0.99 35.37 5.99
C GLY A 265 -1.51 36.73 5.50
N PRO A 266 -0.76 37.81 5.77
CA PRO A 266 -1.31 39.14 6.06
C PRO A 266 -1.56 39.98 4.81
N GLY A 267 -2.42 40.99 4.98
CA GLY A 267 -2.78 41.95 3.93
C GLY A 267 -1.59 42.57 3.22
N GLY A 268 -1.71 42.70 1.90
CA GLY A 268 -0.87 43.57 1.09
C GLY A 268 -1.38 45.02 1.16
N PRO A 269 -0.54 46.01 1.49
CA PRO A 269 -0.91 47.42 1.45
C PRO A 269 -0.67 48.00 0.06
N GLY A 270 -1.63 48.80 -0.42
CA GLY A 270 -1.36 49.98 -1.25
C GLY A 270 -0.94 49.79 -2.71
N GLY A 271 -1.76 50.32 -3.63
CA GLY A 271 -1.40 50.46 -5.04
C GLY A 271 -2.42 51.30 -5.81
N ARG A 272 -2.50 52.59 -5.48
CA ARG A 272 -3.32 53.62 -6.15
C ARG A 272 -2.60 54.09 -7.42
N THR A 273 -3.20 53.86 -8.58
CA THR A 273 -3.06 54.63 -9.84
C THR A 273 -4.15 54.09 -10.77
N GLY A 274 -5.06 54.83 -11.40
CA GLY A 274 -5.07 56.23 -11.77
C GLY A 274 -5.24 56.35 -13.29
N ASN A 275 -6.44 56.09 -13.84
CA ASN A 275 -6.92 56.60 -15.14
C ASN A 275 -8.40 56.19 -15.29
N ARG A 276 -9.44 57.03 -15.16
CA ARG A 276 -9.85 58.25 -15.89
C ARG A 276 -10.13 57.99 -17.39
N GLY A 277 -11.39 58.20 -17.77
CA GLY A 277 -11.93 58.24 -19.15
C GLY A 277 -13.11 57.27 -19.29
N GLY A 278 -14.35 57.63 -18.93
CA GLY A 278 -15.33 58.26 -19.83
C GLY A 278 -16.16 57.16 -20.53
N GLY A 279 -17.49 57.11 -20.53
CA GLY A 279 -18.56 57.96 -20.06
C GLY A 279 -19.84 57.11 -19.92
N ARG A 280 -20.89 57.71 -19.38
CA ARG A 280 -22.23 57.13 -19.17
C ARG A 280 -23.23 58.05 -19.88
N PRO A 281 -24.52 57.70 -19.98
CA PRO A 281 -25.18 56.84 -20.96
C PRO A 281 -26.17 57.63 -21.86
N GLN A 282 -26.80 57.02 -22.88
CA GLN A 282 -28.14 57.44 -23.34
C GLN A 282 -28.84 56.37 -24.18
N ARG A 283 -30.18 56.40 -24.09
CA ARG A 283 -31.19 55.43 -24.57
C ARG A 283 -31.88 55.99 -25.85
N PRO A 284 -32.99 55.41 -26.35
CA PRO A 284 -33.16 54.78 -27.66
C PRO A 284 -33.83 55.66 -28.75
N ALA A 285 -33.88 55.19 -30.00
CA ALA A 285 -34.94 55.54 -30.97
C ALA A 285 -35.02 54.52 -32.13
N THR A 286 -36.25 54.36 -32.63
CA THR A 286 -36.79 53.48 -33.67
C THR A 286 -36.74 54.09 -35.09
N ALA A 287 -37.11 53.25 -36.09
CA ALA A 287 -37.44 53.50 -37.51
C ALA A 287 -36.21 53.60 -38.46
N GLU A 288 -36.20 53.00 -39.65
CA GLU A 288 -37.25 52.48 -40.56
C GLU A 288 -37.09 51.00 -40.93
#